data_AF-A0A7U3VUM2-F1
#
_entry.id   AF-A0A7U3VUM2-F1
#
_cell.length_a   1.000
_cell.length_b   1.000
_cell.length_c   1.000
_cell.angle_alpha   90.00
_cell.angle_beta   90.00
_cell.angle_gamma   90.00
#
_symmetry.space_group_name_H-M   'P 1'
#
loop_
_entity.id
_entity.type
_entity.pdbx_description
1 polymer ?
#
loop_
_entity_poly.entity_id
_entity_poly.type
_entity_poly.pdbx_seq_one_letter_code
_entity_poly.pdbx_strand_id
1 'polypeptide(L)'
;MGEACIHISVSFTEEATQETFANRCSALLSLNMSLIAKQMTYKVYMSGTVNGHYFEVEGNGKGKPYEAKKPVKMPGYHYVDRKLDVTNHNKDYTSVEQCEISIARKPLVP
;
A
#
# COMPACT_ATOMS: atom_id res chain seq x y z
N MET A 1 -27.69 14.44 -15.00
CA MET A 1 -26.28 13.99 -14.99
C MET A 1 -26.20 12.85 -13.99
N GLY A 2 -25.82 11.65 -14.41
CA GLY A 2 -25.76 10.48 -13.53
C GLY A 2 -24.58 10.58 -12.59
N GLU A 3 -24.79 10.30 -11.31
CA GLU A 3 -23.73 10.20 -10.31
C GLU A 3 -22.86 8.99 -10.63
N ALA A 4 -21.54 9.18 -10.59
CA ALA A 4 -20.58 8.10 -10.69
C ALA A 4 -20.00 7.83 -9.30
N CYS A 5 -20.11 6.60 -8.83
CA CYS A 5 -19.49 6.16 -7.58
C CYS A 5 -18.50 5.06 -7.92
N ILE A 6 -17.22 5.27 -7.60
CA ILE A 6 -16.13 4.33 -7.90
C ILE A 6 -15.36 4.07 -6.62
N HIS A 7 -15.24 2.80 -6.26
CA HIS A 7 -14.42 2.32 -5.15
C HIS A 7 -13.18 1.61 -5.72
N ILE A 8 -12.00 2.04 -5.29
CA ILE A 8 -10.72 1.43 -5.70
C ILE A 8 -10.01 0.95 -4.44
N SER A 9 -9.65 -0.32 -4.42
CA SER A 9 -8.82 -0.94 -3.38
C SER A 9 -7.53 -1.45 -4.02
N VAL A 10 -6.39 -1.10 -3.43
CA VAL A 10 -5.08 -1.61 -3.85
C VAL A 10 -4.42 -2.26 -2.66
N SER A 11 -3.93 -3.49 -2.85
CA SER A 11 -3.17 -4.24 -1.86
C SER A 11 -1.81 -4.61 -2.43
N PHE A 12 -0.76 -4.43 -1.62
CA PHE A 12 0.60 -4.80 -1.97
C PHE A 12 1.05 -5.94 -1.05
N THR A 13 1.69 -6.94 -1.62
CA THR A 13 2.26 -8.08 -0.90
C THR A 13 3.71 -8.27 -1.31
N GLU A 14 4.60 -8.36 -0.32
CA GLU A 14 6.00 -8.70 -0.53
C GLU A 14 6.11 -10.18 -0.92
N GLU A 15 6.80 -10.46 -2.03
CA GLU A 15 7.16 -11.82 -2.39
C GLU A 15 8.44 -12.15 -1.61
N ALA A 16 8.32 -13.02 -0.60
CA ALA A 16 9.43 -13.41 0.27
C ALA A 16 10.59 -13.97 -0.59
N THR A 17 11.65 -13.20 -0.78
CA THR A 17 12.90 -13.73 -1.32
C THR A 17 13.50 -14.68 -0.29
N GLN A 18 14.17 -15.76 -0.73
CA GLN A 18 14.68 -16.89 0.08
C GLN A 18 15.47 -16.53 1.37
N GLU A 19 15.83 -15.26 1.56
CA GLU A 19 16.47 -14.70 2.76
C GLU A 19 15.49 -14.29 3.89
N THR A 20 14.16 -14.29 3.65
CA THR A 20 13.12 -13.90 4.64
C THR A 20 12.47 -15.05 5.41
N PHE A 21 13.09 -16.24 5.43
CA PHE A 21 12.59 -17.38 6.19
C PHE A 21 13.02 -17.33 7.66
N ALA A 22 12.60 -16.30 8.39
CA ALA A 22 12.55 -16.32 9.84
C ALA A 22 11.42 -15.41 10.32
N ASN A 23 10.54 -15.97 11.15
CA ASN A 23 9.43 -15.32 11.88
C ASN A 23 8.06 -15.39 11.19
N ARG A 24 7.51 -16.61 11.09
CA ARG A 24 6.05 -16.81 11.18
C ARG A 24 5.71 -17.09 12.65
N CYS A 25 5.20 -16.09 13.37
CA CYS A 25 4.42 -16.29 14.58
C CYS A 25 3.30 -15.24 14.66
N SER A 26 2.18 -15.69 15.20
CA SER A 26 0.80 -15.24 14.98
C SER A 26 0.37 -13.96 15.70
N ALA A 27 -0.71 -13.39 15.14
CA ALA A 27 -1.78 -12.62 15.78
C ALA A 27 -1.72 -11.08 15.68
N LEU A 28 -2.64 -10.56 14.84
CA LEU A 28 -3.44 -9.33 14.93
C LEU A 28 -2.78 -8.01 15.40
N LEU A 29 -3.01 -6.97 14.56
CA LEU A 29 -2.73 -5.53 14.69
C LEU A 29 -1.34 -5.05 14.20
N SER A 30 -1.35 -4.44 13.01
CA SER A 30 -0.52 -3.30 12.58
C SER A 30 0.92 -3.27 13.10
N LEU A 31 1.78 -4.15 12.58
CA LEU A 31 3.22 -3.98 12.60
C LEU A 31 3.75 -4.20 11.17
N ASN A 32 3.87 -3.10 10.43
CA ASN A 32 4.38 -3.05 9.06
C ASN A 32 5.87 -3.37 9.02
N MET A 33 6.21 -4.64 8.82
CA MET A 33 7.57 -5.09 8.46
C MET A 33 8.04 -4.35 7.21
N SER A 34 9.22 -3.71 7.24
CA SER A 34 9.78 -3.02 6.07
C SER A 34 11.17 -3.55 5.70
N LEU A 35 11.19 -4.53 4.80
CA LEU A 35 12.25 -4.69 3.82
C LEU A 35 11.82 -3.96 2.53
N ILE A 36 12.75 -3.27 1.88
CA ILE A 36 12.50 -2.77 0.53
C ILE A 36 12.61 -3.98 -0.41
N ALA A 37 11.48 -4.66 -0.62
CA ALA A 37 11.39 -5.78 -1.55
C ALA A 37 11.80 -5.32 -2.96
N LYS A 38 12.70 -6.08 -3.61
CA LYS A 38 13.08 -5.80 -5.00
C LYS A 38 11.90 -5.94 -5.96
N GLN A 39 10.90 -6.74 -5.61
CA GLN A 39 9.67 -6.94 -6.38
C GLN A 39 8.50 -7.16 -5.40
N MET A 40 7.37 -6.50 -5.67
CA MET A 40 6.12 -6.65 -4.94
C MET A 40 5.03 -7.13 -5.90
N THR A 41 4.18 -8.04 -5.44
CA THR A 41 2.93 -8.36 -6.13
C THR A 41 1.85 -7.40 -5.63
N TYR A 42 1.04 -6.86 -6.52
CA TYR A 42 -0.10 -6.02 -6.18
C TYR A 42 -1.39 -6.61 -6.73
N LYS A 43 -2.48 -6.42 -5.98
CA LYS A 43 -3.84 -6.68 -6.44
C LYS A 43 -4.63 -5.38 -6.38
N VAL A 44 -5.24 -5.04 -7.50
CA VAL A 44 -6.18 -3.93 -7.63
C VAL A 44 -7.57 -4.53 -7.74
N TYR A 45 -8.50 -4.00 -6.98
CA TYR A 45 -9.92 -4.24 -7.15
C TYR A 45 -10.59 -2.88 -7.34
N MET A 46 -11.38 -2.76 -8.39
CA MET A 46 -12.16 -1.58 -8.70
C MET A 46 -13.60 -1.99 -8.92
N SER A 47 -14.53 -1.32 -8.27
CA SER A 47 -15.95 -1.49 -8.54
C SER A 47 -16.67 -0.17 -8.50
N GLY A 48 -17.81 -0.09 -9.16
CA GLY A 48 -18.55 1.16 -9.20
C GLY A 48 -19.77 1.11 -10.09
N THR A 49 -20.45 2.25 -10.18
CA THR A 49 -21.57 2.46 -11.09
C THR A 49 -21.30 3.72 -11.89
N VAL A 50 -21.37 3.61 -13.22
CA VAL A 50 -21.27 4.75 -14.15
C VAL A 50 -22.54 4.78 -14.98
N ASN A 51 -23.28 5.88 -14.91
CA ASN A 51 -24.55 6.04 -15.62
C ASN A 51 -25.56 4.90 -15.36
N GLY A 52 -25.61 4.39 -14.12
CA GLY A 52 -26.48 3.27 -13.75
C GLY A 52 -25.96 1.88 -14.16
N HIS A 53 -24.82 1.79 -14.84
CA HIS A 53 -24.18 0.52 -15.17
C HIS A 53 -23.12 0.17 -14.12
N TYR A 54 -23.39 -0.90 -13.38
CA TYR A 54 -22.45 -1.46 -12.42
C TYR A 54 -21.29 -2.17 -13.12
N PHE A 55 -20.10 -2.08 -12.54
CA PHE A 55 -18.92 -2.80 -13.00
C PHE A 55 -18.03 -3.24 -11.82
N GLU A 56 -17.29 -4.32 -12.05
CA GLU A 56 -16.19 -4.78 -11.20
C GLU A 56 -15.01 -5.16 -12.09
N VAL A 57 -13.80 -4.84 -11.64
CA VAL A 57 -12.54 -5.13 -12.31
C VAL A 57 -11.53 -5.56 -11.25
N GLU A 58 -10.93 -6.72 -11.47
CA GLU A 58 -9.76 -7.19 -10.74
C GLU A 58 -8.51 -7.14 -11.62
N GLY A 59 -7.41 -6.65 -11.06
CA GLY A 59 -6.11 -6.63 -11.68
C GLY A 59 -5.07 -7.23 -10.75
N ASN A 60 -4.23 -8.12 -11.26
CA ASN A 60 -3.07 -8.65 -10.55
C ASN A 60 -1.81 -8.25 -11.30
N GLY A 61 -0.75 -7.88 -10.60
CA GLY A 61 0.51 -7.51 -11.24
C GLY A 61 1.71 -7.63 -10.31
N LYS A 62 2.91 -7.52 -10.89
CA LYS A 62 4.16 -7.42 -10.16
C LYS A 62 4.86 -6.11 -10.53
N GLY A 63 5.52 -5.47 -9.57
CA GLY A 63 6.20 -4.20 -9.76
C GLY A 63 7.39 -4.03 -8.83
N LYS A 64 8.22 -3.04 -9.11
CA LYS A 64 9.34 -2.63 -8.26
C LYS A 64 9.11 -1.20 -7.77
N PRO A 65 8.23 -0.98 -6.77
CA PRO A 65 7.82 0.36 -6.39
C PRO A 65 8.97 1.22 -5.82
N TYR A 66 10.04 0.59 -5.35
CA TYR A 66 11.21 1.24 -4.76
C TYR A 66 12.48 0.90 -5.54
N GLU A 67 12.56 1.33 -6.80
CA GLU A 67 13.75 1.18 -7.65
C GLU A 67 14.45 2.55 -7.81
N ALA A 68 15.68 2.65 -7.30
CA ALA A 68 16.47 3.87 -7.44
C ALA A 68 17.06 3.96 -8.86
N LYS A 69 16.94 5.13 -9.50
CA LYS A 69 17.54 5.39 -10.83
C LYS A 69 19.08 5.46 -10.81
N LYS A 70 19.66 5.61 -9.62
CA LYS A 70 21.11 5.63 -9.39
C LYS A 70 21.44 4.60 -8.29
N PRO A 71 22.68 4.09 -8.23
CA PRO A 71 23.09 3.22 -7.13
C PRO A 71 22.89 3.91 -5.78
N VAL A 72 22.18 3.24 -4.87
CA VAL A 72 21.96 3.70 -3.49
C VAL A 72 22.38 2.62 -2.52
N LYS A 73 22.84 3.02 -1.34
CA LYS A 73 23.08 2.08 -0.24
C LYS A 73 21.71 1.63 0.29
N MET A 74 21.41 0.33 0.16
CA MET A 74 20.19 -0.23 0.71
C MET A 74 20.19 -0.12 2.24
N PRO A 75 19.10 0.33 2.87
CA PRO A 75 18.98 0.31 4.31
C PRO A 75 18.92 -1.14 4.80
N GLY A 76 19.42 -1.38 6.01
CA GLY A 76 19.14 -2.63 6.72
C GLY A 76 17.66 -2.73 7.12
N TYR A 77 17.32 -3.83 7.79
CA TYR A 77 15.98 -4.05 8.30
C TYR A 77 15.52 -2.93 9.25
N HIS A 78 14.32 -2.41 9.01
CA HIS A 78 13.70 -1.33 9.77
C HIS A 78 12.18 -1.41 9.69
N TYR A 79 11.49 -0.60 10.48
CA TYR A 79 10.05 -0.40 10.42
C TYR A 79 9.75 0.98 9.86
N VAL A 80 8.63 1.11 9.14
CA VAL A 80 8.07 2.41 8.78
C VAL A 80 6.66 2.47 9.33
N ASP A 81 6.46 3.23 10.39
CA ASP A 81 5.13 3.52 10.90
C ASP A 81 4.48 4.54 9.95
N ARG A 82 3.28 4.22 9.47
CA ARG A 82 2.54 5.07 8.53
C ARG A 82 1.20 5.44 9.13
N LYS A 83 0.83 6.72 9.01
CA LYS A 83 -0.51 7.23 9.29
C LYS A 83 -0.98 8.03 8.09
N LEU A 84 -2.09 7.63 7.50
CA LEU A 84 -2.74 8.33 6.38
C LEU A 84 -4.10 8.81 6.86
N ASP A 85 -4.31 10.12 6.83
CA ASP A 85 -5.55 10.76 7.24
C ASP A 85 -6.11 11.59 6.07
N VAL A 86 -7.42 11.54 5.85
CA VAL A 86 -8.13 12.54 5.03
C VAL A 86 -8.37 13.75 5.93
N THR A 87 -7.77 14.90 5.61
CA THR A 87 -7.84 16.10 6.44
C THR A 87 -9.01 17.00 6.08
N ASN A 88 -9.44 16.96 4.82
CA ASN A 88 -10.56 17.75 4.31
C ASN A 88 -11.12 17.08 3.03
N HIS A 89 -12.38 17.34 2.73
CA HIS A 89 -12.99 16.98 1.45
C HIS A 89 -14.27 17.79 1.21
N ASN A 90 -14.67 17.94 -0.05
CA ASN A 90 -16.00 18.45 -0.38
C ASN A 90 -17.09 17.38 -0.15
N LYS A 91 -18.37 17.78 -0.18
CA LYS A 91 -19.52 16.92 0.18
C LYS A 91 -19.56 15.60 -0.61
N ASP A 92 -19.12 15.63 -1.85
CA ASP A 92 -19.15 14.56 -2.84
C ASP A 92 -17.79 13.86 -3.03
N TYR A 93 -16.76 14.20 -2.25
CA TYR A 93 -15.42 13.62 -2.31
C TYR A 93 -14.76 13.69 -3.70
N THR A 94 -15.21 14.60 -4.56
CA THR A 94 -14.54 14.89 -5.85
C THR A 94 -13.28 15.73 -5.66
N SER A 95 -13.11 16.34 -4.48
CA SER A 95 -11.89 16.99 -4.02
C SER A 95 -11.59 16.51 -2.59
N VAL A 96 -10.38 15.97 -2.39
CA VAL A 96 -9.94 15.40 -1.12
C VAL A 96 -8.53 15.91 -0.82
N GLU A 97 -8.31 16.36 0.41
CA GLU A 97 -6.99 16.64 0.95
C GLU A 97 -6.58 15.48 1.86
N GLN A 98 -5.37 14.97 1.64
CA GLN A 98 -4.80 13.88 2.42
C GLN A 98 -3.48 14.30 3.04
N CYS A 99 -3.26 13.90 4.28
CA CYS A 99 -1.99 14.03 4.97
C CYS A 99 -1.45 12.64 5.29
N GLU A 100 -0.21 12.38 4.88
CA GLU A 100 0.50 11.17 5.22
C GLU A 100 1.73 11.47 6.08
N ILE A 101 1.84 10.79 7.21
CA ILE A 101 3.00 10.82 8.08
C ILE A 101 3.66 9.44 8.03
N SER A 102 4.96 9.41 7.73
CA SER A 102 5.76 8.18 7.68
C SER A 102 7.02 8.35 8.52
N ILE A 103 7.23 7.47 9.50
CA ILE A 103 8.38 7.50 10.41
C ILE A 103 9.14 6.19 10.31
N ALA A 104 10.38 6.26 9.85
CA ALA A 104 11.28 5.12 9.85
C ALA A 104 11.94 4.95 11.23
N ARG A 105 11.89 3.74 11.80
CA ARG A 105 12.53 3.41 13.08
C ARG A 105 13.20 2.04 13.05
N LYS A 106 14.19 1.86 13.91
CA LYS A 106 14.80 0.55 14.15
C LYS A 106 13.85 -0.35 14.95
N PRO A 107 14.00 -1.67 14.87
CA PRO A 107 13.33 -2.60 15.78
C PRO A 107 13.60 -2.21 17.23
N LEU A 108 12.55 -2.24 18.06
CA LEU A 108 12.67 -1.93 19.49
C LEU A 108 13.32 -3.07 20.28
N VAL A 109 13.43 -4.26 19.68
CA VAL A 109 14.06 -5.45 20.25
C VAL A 109 15.07 -6.01 19.23
N PRO A 110 16.30 -6.35 19.64
CA PRO A 110 17.31 -6.99 18.79
C PRO A 110 16.88 -8.35 18.24
#